data_AF-A0A1Q6HHT8-F1
#
_entry.id   AF-A0A1Q6HHT8-F1
#
_cell.length_a   1.000
_cell.length_b   1.000
_cell.length_c   1.000
_cell.angle_alpha   90.00
_cell.angle_beta   90.00
_cell.angle_gamma   90.00
#
_symmetry.space_group_name_H-M   'P 1'
#
loop_
_entity.id
_entity.type
_entity.pdbx_description
1 polymer ?
#
loop_
_entity_poly.entity_id
_entity_poly.type
_entity_poly.pdbx_seq_one_letter_code
_entity_poly.pdbx_strand_id
1 'polypeptide(L)'
;MAKCIIFSAPSGSGKSTIINYLMEQGLNLHFSISATSRPPRGKEQNGVEYFFLSSDEFRKRIAEGDFLEYEEVYTDRFYGTLKSQVDKQLAEGENVIFDVDVKGGCSIKEHYGEKAMSIFIQPPSIEELRKRLNGRGTDSAEVIEDRIARAEFELSFAERFDHVVVNDNLEKAEAEVLELVQKFLGAE
;
A
#
# COMPACT_ATOMS: atom_id res chain seq x y z
N MET A 1 16.87 -2.48 14.58
CA MET A 1 16.20 -3.62 13.92
C MET A 1 15.35 -3.06 12.80
N ALA A 2 15.31 -3.73 11.65
CA ALA A 2 14.47 -3.33 10.53
C ALA A 2 12.99 -3.26 10.93
N LYS A 3 12.26 -2.32 10.34
CA LYS A 3 10.85 -2.05 10.64
C LYS A 3 9.98 -2.09 9.38
N CYS A 4 8.67 -2.21 9.59
CA CYS A 4 7.65 -2.22 8.55
C CYS A 4 6.85 -0.92 8.58
N ILE A 5 6.67 -0.26 7.45
CA ILE A 5 5.83 0.94 7.31
C ILE A 5 4.72 0.65 6.32
N ILE A 6 3.48 0.68 6.77
CA ILE A 6 2.31 0.27 6.01
C ILE A 6 1.54 1.52 5.59
N PHE A 7 1.30 1.67 4.29
CA PHE A 7 0.48 2.75 3.74
C PHE A 7 -0.78 2.19 3.10
N SER A 8 -1.92 2.68 3.60
CA SER A 8 -3.23 2.48 2.99
C SER A 8 -3.87 3.82 2.69
N ALA A 9 -4.69 3.88 1.65
CA ALA A 9 -5.32 5.12 1.24
C ALA A 9 -6.47 4.85 0.28
N PRO A 10 -7.53 5.69 0.28
CA PRO A 10 -8.49 5.67 -0.80
C PRO A 10 -7.84 5.98 -2.15
N SER A 11 -8.33 5.35 -3.20
CA SER A 11 -7.82 5.59 -4.56
C SER A 11 -7.93 7.07 -4.93
N GLY A 12 -6.81 7.72 -5.28
CA GLY A 12 -6.77 9.15 -5.62
C GLY A 12 -6.28 10.07 -4.49
N SER A 13 -5.90 9.52 -3.33
CA SER A 13 -5.44 10.30 -2.16
C SER A 13 -3.96 10.70 -2.21
N GLY A 14 -3.22 10.37 -3.27
CA GLY A 14 -1.80 10.76 -3.43
C GLY A 14 -0.78 9.86 -2.74
N LYS A 15 -1.18 8.69 -2.24
CA LYS A 15 -0.32 7.70 -1.56
C LYS A 15 1.00 7.41 -2.30
N SER A 16 0.93 7.06 -3.58
CA SER A 16 2.13 6.69 -4.35
C SER A 16 3.10 7.86 -4.50
N THR A 17 2.62 9.10 -4.56
CA THR A 17 3.48 10.30 -4.60
C THR A 17 4.25 10.45 -3.30
N ILE A 18 3.57 10.33 -2.16
CA ILE A 18 4.20 10.41 -0.83
C ILE A 18 5.21 9.28 -0.61
N ILE A 19 4.89 8.04 -1.04
CA ILE A 19 5.81 6.91 -0.93
C ILE A 19 7.07 7.15 -1.77
N ASN A 20 6.91 7.60 -3.02
CA ASN A 20 8.07 7.89 -3.87
C ASN A 20 8.96 8.98 -3.26
N TYR A 21 8.36 10.03 -2.70
CA TYR A 21 9.09 11.06 -1.96
C TYR A 21 9.90 10.45 -0.80
N LEU A 22 9.29 9.58 0.02
CA LEU A 22 9.97 8.90 1.13
C LEU A 22 11.15 8.05 0.68
N MET A 23 11.01 7.31 -0.42
CA MET A 23 12.07 6.44 -0.96
C MET A 23 13.35 7.22 -1.30
N GLU A 24 13.24 8.53 -1.55
CA GLU A 24 14.36 9.42 -1.87
C GLU A 24 15.04 10.02 -0.63
N GLN A 25 14.50 9.82 0.58
CA GLN A 25 14.98 10.48 1.81
C GLN A 25 16.14 9.75 2.53
N GLY A 26 16.72 8.71 1.91
CA GLY A 26 17.89 8.01 2.48
C GLY A 26 17.61 7.19 3.75
N LEU A 27 16.36 6.74 3.95
CA LEU A 27 15.89 6.06 5.16
C LEU A 27 16.10 4.52 5.16
N ASN A 28 16.95 4.00 4.26
CA ASN A 28 17.17 2.56 4.05
C ASN A 28 15.86 1.79 3.82
N LEU A 29 15.03 2.30 2.90
CA LEU A 29 13.70 1.78 2.59
C LEU A 29 13.75 0.82 1.41
N HIS A 30 12.98 -0.26 1.51
CA HIS A 30 12.71 -1.21 0.44
C HIS A 30 11.21 -1.26 0.17
N PHE A 31 10.81 -1.08 -1.09
CA PHE A 31 9.40 -1.14 -1.48
C PHE A 31 8.95 -2.60 -1.63
N SER A 32 7.90 -3.01 -0.93
CA SER A 32 7.35 -4.36 -1.00
C SER A 32 6.66 -4.62 -2.33
N ILE A 33 7.31 -5.40 -3.19
CA ILE A 33 6.75 -5.82 -4.49
C ILE A 33 5.70 -6.91 -4.27
N SER A 34 4.46 -6.62 -4.65
CA SER A 34 3.36 -7.59 -4.56
C SER A 34 3.51 -8.73 -5.58
N ALA A 35 2.97 -9.90 -5.26
CA ALA A 35 2.70 -10.93 -6.24
C ALA A 35 1.32 -10.73 -6.88
N THR A 36 1.16 -11.19 -8.12
CA THR A 36 -0.13 -11.21 -8.79
C THR A 36 -0.26 -12.38 -9.74
N SER A 37 -1.49 -12.87 -9.93
CA SER A 37 -1.81 -13.87 -10.95
C SER A 37 -2.16 -13.29 -12.32
N ARG A 38 -2.25 -11.95 -12.44
CA ARG A 38 -2.47 -11.34 -13.77
C ARG A 38 -1.21 -11.47 -14.64
N PRO A 39 -1.35 -11.52 -15.97
CA PRO A 39 -0.18 -11.40 -16.84
C PRO A 39 0.45 -9.99 -16.75
N PRO A 40 1.77 -9.87 -16.99
CA PRO A 40 2.45 -8.59 -17.12
C PRO A 40 1.87 -7.79 -18.30
N ARG A 41 1.87 -6.46 -18.16
CA ARG A 41 1.41 -5.51 -19.18
C ARG A 41 2.60 -4.76 -19.76
N GLY A 42 2.64 -4.65 -21.09
CA GLY A 42 3.62 -3.82 -21.77
C GLY A 42 5.06 -4.21 -21.45
N LYS A 43 5.74 -3.38 -20.63
CA LYS A 43 7.16 -3.52 -20.26
C LYS A 43 7.39 -3.96 -18.82
N GLU A 44 6.33 -4.32 -18.09
CA GLU A 44 6.47 -4.82 -16.72
C GLU A 44 7.37 -6.05 -16.66
N GLN A 45 8.21 -6.10 -15.63
CA GLN A 45 9.20 -7.14 -15.39
C GLN A 45 8.93 -7.84 -14.06
N ASN A 46 9.14 -9.15 -14.07
CA ASN A 46 8.99 -9.96 -12.87
C ASN A 46 10.00 -9.57 -11.79
N GLY A 47 9.52 -9.31 -10.57
CA GLY A 47 10.35 -8.87 -9.44
C GLY A 47 10.74 -7.39 -9.51
N VAL A 48 10.11 -6.60 -10.39
CA VAL A 48 10.23 -5.14 -10.42
C VAL A 48 8.89 -4.50 -10.08
N GLU A 49 7.89 -4.62 -10.95
CA GLU A 49 6.55 -4.11 -10.65
C GLU A 49 5.72 -5.12 -9.85
N TYR A 50 5.82 -6.41 -10.21
CA TYR A 50 5.14 -7.51 -9.51
C TYR A 50 5.94 -8.81 -9.61
N PHE A 51 5.71 -9.73 -8.68
CA PHE A 51 5.98 -11.15 -8.91
C PHE A 51 4.81 -11.79 -9.65
N PHE A 52 5.01 -12.12 -10.91
CA PHE A 52 3.98 -12.71 -11.76
C PHE A 52 3.93 -14.22 -11.55
N LEU A 53 2.84 -14.69 -10.94
CA LEU A 53 2.56 -16.10 -10.70
C LEU A 53 1.42 -16.56 -11.61
N SER A 54 1.29 -17.87 -11.86
CA SER A 54 0.04 -18.38 -12.42
C SER A 54 -1.05 -18.41 -11.33
N SER A 55 -2.33 -18.43 -11.72
CA SER A 55 -3.43 -18.55 -10.74
C SER A 55 -3.32 -19.85 -9.93
N ASP A 56 -2.89 -20.95 -10.55
CA ASP A 56 -2.67 -22.23 -9.86
C ASP A 56 -1.53 -22.14 -8.82
N GLU A 57 -0.41 -21.53 -9.19
CA GLU A 57 0.72 -21.30 -8.27
C GLU A 57 0.32 -20.37 -7.12
N PHE A 58 -0.46 -19.33 -7.40
CA PHE A 58 -0.97 -18.43 -6.39
C PHE A 58 -1.87 -19.18 -5.38
N ARG A 59 -2.82 -19.98 -5.87
CA ARG A 59 -3.71 -20.81 -5.03
C ARG A 59 -2.93 -21.82 -4.19
N LYS A 60 -1.89 -22.43 -4.76
CA LYS A 60 -0.99 -23.34 -4.04
C LYS A 60 -0.31 -22.62 -2.87
N ARG A 61 0.27 -21.44 -3.12
CA ARG A 61 0.94 -20.63 -2.09
C ARG A 61 -0.02 -20.13 -1.00
N ILE A 62 -1.27 -19.82 -1.35
CA ILE A 62 -2.33 -19.55 -0.36
C ILE A 62 -2.48 -20.76 0.57
N ALA A 63 -2.60 -21.98 0.01
CA ALA A 63 -2.76 -23.20 0.81
C ALA A 63 -1.53 -23.51 1.69
N GLU A 64 -0.35 -23.07 1.27
CA GLU A 64 0.91 -23.22 2.02
C GLU A 64 1.12 -22.12 3.09
N GLY A 65 0.30 -21.06 3.09
CA GLY A 65 0.40 -19.95 4.04
C GLY A 65 1.53 -18.96 3.72
N ASP A 66 1.89 -18.83 2.44
CA ASP A 66 3.03 -18.03 1.98
C ASP A 66 2.78 -16.51 1.94
N PHE A 67 1.54 -16.07 2.14
CA PHE A 67 1.12 -14.67 2.03
C PHE A 67 0.85 -14.04 3.39
N LEU A 68 1.31 -12.80 3.57
CA LEU A 68 0.92 -11.96 4.72
C LEU A 68 -0.52 -11.45 4.58
N GLU A 69 -0.91 -11.18 3.34
CA GLU A 69 -2.24 -10.78 2.92
C GLU A 69 -2.41 -11.15 1.45
N TYR A 70 -3.66 -11.38 1.05
CA TYR A 70 -4.01 -11.55 -0.35
C TYR A 70 -5.49 -11.22 -0.59
N GLU A 71 -5.81 -10.81 -1.81
CA GLU A 71 -7.17 -10.57 -2.26
C GLU A 71 -7.40 -11.15 -3.67
N GLU A 72 -8.57 -11.76 -3.89
CA GLU A 72 -9.07 -12.08 -5.22
C GLU A 72 -9.93 -10.92 -5.71
N VAL A 73 -9.35 -10.06 -6.56
CA VAL A 73 -10.01 -8.82 -7.03
C VAL A 73 -11.01 -9.12 -8.15
N TYR A 74 -10.70 -10.11 -8.99
CA TYR A 74 -11.60 -10.67 -10.00
C TYR A 74 -11.39 -12.19 -10.04
N THR A 75 -12.29 -12.93 -10.66
CA THR A 75 -12.13 -14.38 -10.87
C THR A 75 -10.73 -14.71 -11.40
N ASP A 76 -10.00 -15.52 -10.63
CA ASP A 76 -8.62 -15.95 -10.92
C ASP A 76 -7.57 -14.82 -11.00
N ARG A 77 -7.88 -13.62 -10.50
CA ARG A 77 -6.97 -12.47 -10.41
C ARG A 77 -6.68 -12.12 -8.96
N PHE A 78 -5.59 -12.68 -8.46
CA PHE A 78 -5.10 -12.50 -7.12
C PHE A 78 -4.00 -11.44 -7.07
N TYR A 79 -3.92 -10.79 -5.92
CA TYR A 79 -2.80 -9.94 -5.52
C TYR A 79 -2.47 -10.27 -4.08
N GLY A 80 -1.20 -10.17 -3.69
CA GLY A 80 -0.83 -10.39 -2.29
C GLY A 80 0.66 -10.20 -2.03
N THR A 81 0.99 -10.11 -0.75
CA THR A 81 2.36 -9.85 -0.28
C THR A 81 3.02 -11.14 0.18
N LEU A 82 4.10 -11.56 -0.51
CA LEU A 82 4.85 -12.77 -0.18
C LEU A 82 5.64 -12.58 1.12
N LYS A 83 5.36 -13.40 2.12
CA LYS A 83 6.05 -13.37 3.42
C LYS A 83 7.56 -13.57 3.27
N SER A 84 7.96 -14.52 2.42
CA SER A 84 9.37 -14.86 2.19
C SER A 84 10.19 -13.72 1.60
N GLN A 85 9.58 -12.83 0.81
CA GLN A 85 10.26 -11.63 0.31
C GLN A 85 10.52 -10.69 1.48
N VAL A 86 9.45 -10.26 2.16
CA VAL A 86 9.52 -9.33 3.28
C VAL A 86 10.51 -9.79 4.35
N ASP A 87 10.43 -11.05 4.77
CA ASP A 87 11.32 -11.61 5.79
C ASP A 87 12.79 -11.57 5.34
N LYS A 88 13.07 -11.76 4.04
CA LYS A 88 14.42 -11.63 3.48
C LYS A 88 14.92 -10.19 3.58
N GLN A 89 14.14 -9.20 3.14
CA GLN A 89 14.54 -7.79 3.20
C GLN A 89 14.78 -7.32 4.64
N LEU A 90 13.87 -7.70 5.56
CA LEU A 90 14.03 -7.39 6.98
C LEU A 90 15.29 -8.03 7.57
N ALA A 91 15.65 -9.24 7.16
CA ALA A 91 16.88 -9.92 7.58
C ALA A 91 18.15 -9.27 7.02
N GLU A 92 18.07 -8.63 5.85
CA GLU A 92 19.14 -7.80 5.25
C GLU A 92 19.28 -6.43 5.96
N GLY A 93 18.36 -6.11 6.88
CA GLY A 93 18.39 -4.87 7.67
C GLY A 93 17.65 -3.70 7.02
N GLU A 94 16.95 -3.94 5.91
CA GLU A 94 16.17 -2.93 5.18
C GLU A 94 14.80 -2.73 5.83
N ASN A 95 14.36 -1.47 5.91
CA ASN A 95 13.01 -1.14 6.36
C ASN A 95 12.03 -1.33 5.20
N VAL A 96 10.93 -2.06 5.40
CA VAL A 96 10.02 -2.41 4.30
C VAL A 96 8.81 -1.47 4.27
N ILE A 97 8.53 -0.88 3.12
CA ILE A 97 7.32 -0.09 2.85
C ILE A 97 6.27 -0.96 2.14
N PHE A 98 5.04 -0.94 2.64
CA PHE A 98 3.90 -1.61 2.03
C PHE A 98 2.92 -0.59 1.45
N ASP A 99 2.57 -0.77 0.18
CA ASP A 99 1.46 -0.06 -0.48
C ASP A 99 0.30 -1.05 -0.66
N VAL A 100 -0.62 -1.08 0.31
CA VAL A 100 -1.71 -2.08 0.37
C VAL A 100 -3.07 -1.42 0.60
N ASP A 101 -4.14 -2.16 0.42
CA ASP A 101 -5.48 -1.71 0.81
C ASP A 101 -5.65 -1.70 2.34
N VAL A 102 -6.83 -1.34 2.82
CA VAL A 102 -7.09 -1.24 4.28
C VAL A 102 -7.11 -2.58 4.99
N LYS A 103 -7.53 -3.66 4.32
CA LYS A 103 -7.62 -4.99 4.93
C LYS A 103 -6.24 -5.62 5.03
N GLY A 104 -5.47 -5.56 3.95
CA GLY A 104 -4.07 -5.97 3.91
C GLY A 104 -3.24 -5.17 4.91
N GLY A 105 -3.49 -3.86 5.02
CA GLY A 105 -2.83 -3.01 6.00
C GLY A 105 -3.07 -3.46 7.45
N CYS A 106 -4.32 -3.76 7.81
CA CYS A 106 -4.64 -4.35 9.12
C CYS A 106 -3.98 -5.72 9.32
N SER A 107 -4.03 -6.61 8.33
CA SER A 107 -3.42 -7.95 8.41
C SER A 107 -1.91 -7.89 8.67
N ILE A 108 -1.20 -7.03 7.94
CA ILE A 108 0.26 -6.86 8.11
C ILE A 108 0.58 -6.24 9.47
N LYS A 109 -0.21 -5.25 9.93
CA LYS A 109 -0.05 -4.65 11.26
C LYS A 109 -0.25 -5.68 12.37
N GLU A 110 -1.28 -6.52 12.27
CA GLU A 110 -1.52 -7.63 13.20
C GLU A 110 -0.37 -8.64 13.20
N HIS A 111 0.19 -8.96 12.03
CA HIS A 111 1.30 -9.90 11.90
C HIS A 111 2.60 -9.41 12.57
N TYR A 112 2.98 -8.15 12.31
CA TYR A 112 4.27 -7.61 12.77
C TYR A 112 4.19 -6.83 14.10
N GLY A 113 2.99 -6.48 14.56
CA GLY A 113 2.76 -5.78 15.82
C GLY A 113 3.56 -4.48 15.92
N GLU A 114 4.28 -4.29 17.03
CA GLU A 114 5.13 -3.11 17.30
C GLU A 114 6.28 -2.90 16.30
N LYS A 115 6.63 -3.92 15.51
CA LYS A 115 7.63 -3.76 14.42
C LYS A 115 7.05 -3.05 13.20
N ALA A 116 5.73 -2.91 13.13
CA ALA A 116 5.03 -2.22 12.05
C ALA A 116 4.39 -0.92 12.55
N MET A 117 4.45 0.12 11.72
CA MET A 117 3.65 1.33 11.84
C MET A 117 2.75 1.46 10.62
N SER A 118 1.49 1.78 10.85
CA SER A 118 0.46 1.90 9.84
C SER A 118 0.02 3.36 9.70
N ILE A 119 0.09 3.88 8.48
CA ILE A 119 -0.27 5.25 8.12
C ILE A 119 -1.39 5.20 7.08
N PHE A 120 -2.52 5.81 7.40
CA PHE A 120 -3.63 5.99 6.48
C PHE A 120 -3.57 7.38 5.85
N ILE A 121 -3.45 7.45 4.52
CA ILE A 121 -3.48 8.72 3.78
C ILE A 121 -4.90 8.98 3.29
N GLN A 122 -5.52 10.07 3.71
CA GLN A 122 -6.89 10.40 3.34
C GLN A 122 -7.00 11.72 2.57
N PRO A 123 -7.98 11.86 1.66
CA PRO A 123 -8.27 13.15 1.05
C PRO A 123 -8.88 14.11 2.09
N PRO A 124 -8.86 15.43 1.85
CA PRO A 124 -9.49 16.40 2.75
C PRO A 124 -11.01 16.22 2.85
N SER A 125 -11.65 15.73 1.79
CA SER A 125 -13.05 15.32 1.80
C SER A 125 -13.37 14.38 0.63
N ILE A 126 -14.53 13.72 0.69
CA ILE A 126 -15.07 12.92 -0.43
C ILE A 126 -15.31 13.79 -1.67
N GLU A 127 -15.79 15.02 -1.50
CA GLU A 127 -16.01 15.95 -2.61
C GLU A 127 -14.70 16.30 -3.31
N GLU A 128 -13.62 16.54 -2.57
CA GLU A 128 -12.30 16.79 -3.15
C GLU A 128 -11.75 15.55 -3.84
N LEU A 129 -11.96 14.36 -3.29
CA LEU A 129 -11.62 13.10 -3.96
C LEU A 129 -12.35 12.97 -5.29
N ARG A 130 -13.66 13.23 -5.31
CA ARG A 130 -14.50 13.21 -6.52
C ARG A 130 -14.01 14.21 -7.56
N LYS A 131 -13.64 15.43 -7.15
CA LYS A 131 -13.04 16.43 -8.05
C LYS A 131 -11.73 15.92 -8.67
N ARG A 132 -10.85 15.30 -7.87
CA ARG A 132 -9.59 14.72 -8.36
C ARG A 132 -9.82 13.58 -9.35
N LEU A 133 -10.77 12.68 -9.09
CA LEU A 133 -11.13 11.57 -9.97
C LEU A 133 -11.70 12.09 -11.31
N ASN A 134 -12.64 13.03 -11.25
CA ASN A 134 -13.21 13.67 -12.44
C ASN A 134 -12.13 14.40 -13.27
N GLY A 135 -11.22 15.11 -12.61
CA GLY A 135 -10.16 15.88 -13.26
C GLY A 135 -9.18 15.06 -14.08
N ARG A 136 -9.03 13.75 -13.79
CA ARG A 136 -8.18 12.85 -14.59
C ARG A 136 -8.79 12.52 -15.96
N GLY A 137 -10.12 12.59 -16.10
CA GLY A 137 -10.82 12.41 -17.37
C GLY A 137 -10.71 11.02 -18.01
N THR A 138 -10.21 10.02 -17.27
CA THR A 138 -9.95 8.66 -17.78
C THR A 138 -11.07 7.66 -17.47
N ASP A 139 -11.94 8.00 -16.52
CA ASP A 139 -12.95 7.10 -15.97
C ASP A 139 -14.37 7.56 -16.37
N SER A 140 -15.28 6.61 -16.58
CA SER A 140 -16.71 6.91 -16.78
C SER A 140 -17.37 7.33 -15.46
N ALA A 141 -18.54 7.96 -15.54
CA ALA A 141 -19.30 8.36 -14.35
C ALA A 141 -19.61 7.16 -13.43
N GLU A 142 -19.96 6.01 -14.00
CA GLU A 142 -20.21 4.76 -13.25
C GLU A 142 -18.95 4.30 -12.48
N VAL A 143 -17.78 4.30 -13.14
CA VAL A 143 -16.51 3.94 -12.50
C VAL A 143 -16.13 4.92 -11.40
N ILE A 144 -16.48 6.21 -11.55
CA ILE A 144 -16.26 7.21 -10.50
C ILE A 144 -17.13 6.92 -9.27
N GLU A 145 -18.41 6.60 -9.45
CA GLU A 145 -19.28 6.22 -8.31
C GLU A 145 -18.76 4.99 -7.57
N ASP A 146 -18.36 3.95 -8.30
CA ASP A 146 -17.79 2.74 -7.69
C ASP A 146 -16.53 3.05 -6.86
N ARG A 147 -15.69 3.96 -7.36
CA ARG A 147 -14.49 4.40 -6.63
C ARG A 147 -14.82 5.23 -5.40
N ILE A 148 -15.86 6.07 -5.46
CA ILE A 148 -16.31 6.85 -4.30
C ILE A 148 -16.89 5.91 -3.24
N ALA A 149 -17.73 4.95 -3.61
CA ALA A 149 -18.27 3.96 -2.69
C ALA A 149 -17.15 3.13 -2.03
N ARG A 150 -16.13 2.74 -2.80
CA ARG A 150 -14.94 2.07 -2.26
C ARG A 150 -14.16 2.99 -1.30
N ALA A 151 -14.00 4.27 -1.63
CA ALA A 151 -13.32 5.22 -0.77
C ALA A 151 -14.04 5.42 0.57
N GLU A 152 -15.38 5.48 0.59
CA GLU A 152 -16.17 5.54 1.83
C GLU A 152 -15.96 4.30 2.69
N PHE A 153 -15.94 3.11 2.08
CA PHE A 153 -15.60 1.88 2.76
C PHE A 153 -14.19 1.93 3.35
N GLU A 154 -13.18 2.34 2.57
CA GLU A 154 -11.79 2.43 3.02
C GLU A 154 -11.61 3.47 4.15
N LEU A 155 -12.32 4.60 4.11
CA LEU A 155 -12.31 5.61 5.18
C LEU A 155 -12.82 5.07 6.51
N SER A 156 -13.74 4.10 6.50
CA SER A 156 -14.24 3.47 7.74
C SER A 156 -13.15 2.69 8.51
N PHE A 157 -12.01 2.42 7.88
CA PHE A 157 -10.86 1.76 8.51
C PHE A 157 -9.83 2.73 9.06
N ALA A 158 -9.92 4.03 8.76
CA ALA A 158 -8.88 5.00 9.12
C ALA A 158 -8.53 4.98 10.62
N GLU A 159 -9.53 4.81 11.49
CA GLU A 159 -9.35 4.75 12.96
C GLU A 159 -8.57 3.51 13.44
N ARG A 160 -8.35 2.51 12.57
CA ARG A 160 -7.57 1.30 12.89
C ARG A 160 -6.07 1.46 12.61
N PHE A 161 -5.67 2.57 11.99
CA PHE A 161 -4.28 2.85 11.67
C PHE A 161 -3.64 3.66 12.80
N ASP A 162 -2.33 3.49 12.99
CA ASP A 162 -1.58 4.20 14.04
C ASP A 162 -1.59 5.72 13.80
N HIS A 163 -1.57 6.12 12.52
CA HIS A 163 -1.62 7.51 12.10
C HIS A 163 -2.56 7.72 10.92
N VAL A 164 -3.24 8.87 10.90
CA VAL A 164 -4.04 9.35 9.77
C VAL A 164 -3.47 10.68 9.32
N VAL A 165 -3.06 10.76 8.05
CA VAL A 165 -2.52 11.99 7.45
C VAL A 165 -3.48 12.49 6.37
N VAL A 166 -3.87 13.76 6.48
CA VAL A 166 -4.76 14.41 5.51
C VAL A 166 -3.92 15.02 4.40
N ASN A 167 -4.13 14.57 3.16
CA ASN A 167 -3.45 15.12 1.99
C ASN A 167 -4.26 16.24 1.32
N ASP A 168 -4.36 17.37 2.02
CA ASP A 168 -4.91 18.64 1.51
C ASP A 168 -3.85 19.45 0.75
N ASN A 169 -2.61 19.41 1.23
CA ASN A 169 -1.43 19.99 0.63
C ASN A 169 -0.31 18.94 0.61
N LEU A 170 0.22 18.67 -0.60
CA LEU A 170 1.19 17.60 -0.80
C LEU A 170 2.48 17.80 0.01
N GLU A 171 3.08 18.98 -0.02
CA GLU A 171 4.34 19.27 0.68
C GLU A 171 4.19 19.11 2.20
N LYS A 172 3.05 19.53 2.76
CA LYS A 172 2.76 19.34 4.19
C LYS A 172 2.58 17.87 4.54
N ALA A 173 1.84 17.13 3.74
CA ALA A 173 1.63 15.69 3.95
C ALA A 173 2.94 14.90 3.83
N GLU A 174 3.79 15.25 2.87
CA GLU A 174 5.13 14.69 2.71
C GLU A 174 6.02 14.94 3.94
N ALA A 175 6.04 16.18 4.43
CA ALA A 175 6.79 16.56 5.63
C ALA A 175 6.28 15.84 6.89
N GLU A 176 4.96 15.77 7.08
CA GLU A 176 4.35 15.08 8.23
C GLU A 176 4.66 13.58 8.21
N VAL A 177 4.51 12.93 7.04
CA VAL A 177 4.82 11.51 6.89
C VAL A 177 6.30 11.24 7.09
N LEU A 178 7.19 12.11 6.59
CA LEU A 178 8.62 11.97 6.81
C LEU A 178 8.97 12.04 8.30
N GLU A 179 8.42 13.00 9.03
CA GLU A 179 8.65 13.14 10.47
C GLU A 179 8.19 11.89 11.23
N LEU A 180 6.99 11.38 10.92
CA LEU A 180 6.46 10.14 11.51
C LEU A 180 7.39 8.95 11.25
N VAL A 181 7.84 8.77 10.01
CA VAL A 181 8.72 7.65 9.63
C VAL A 181 10.09 7.78 10.28
N GLN A 182 10.71 8.97 10.27
CA GLN A 182 12.01 9.20 10.92
C GLN A 182 11.96 8.88 12.41
N LYS A 183 10.94 9.41 13.11
CA LYS A 183 10.70 9.14 14.53
C LYS A 183 10.49 7.66 14.79
N PHE A 184 9.69 6.99 13.96
CA PHE A 184 9.48 5.56 14.08
C PHE A 184 10.76 4.76 13.85
N LEU A 185 11.59 5.13 12.87
CA LEU A 185 12.85 4.45 12.59
C LEU A 185 13.96 4.77 13.62
N GLY A 186 13.82 5.85 14.38
CA GLY A 186 14.89 6.37 15.24
C GLY A 186 16.02 7.01 14.45
N ALA A 187 15.70 7.57 13.28
CA ALA A 187 16.63 8.34 12.45
C ALA A 187 16.42 9.82 12.80
N GLU A 188 17.29 10.36 13.67
CA GLU A 188 17.40 11.80 13.95
C GLU A 188 18.53 12.43 13.11
#